data_AF-V4N543-F1
#
_entry.id   AF-V4N543-F1
#
_cell.length_a   1.000
_cell.length_b   1.000
_cell.length_c   1.000
_cell.angle_alpha   90.00
_cell.angle_beta   90.00
_cell.angle_gamma   90.00
#
_symmetry.space_group_name_H-M   'P 1'
#
loop_
_entity.id
_entity.type
_entity.pdbx_description
1 polymer ?
#
loop_
_entity_poly.entity_id
_entity_poly.type
_entity_poly.pdbx_seq_one_letter_code
_entity_poly.pdbx_strand_id
1 'polypeptide(L)'
;MPATFRISHLIDAEKQRLIITVRGRYESTALIDALIKLYGTLGHPWLYDRIMDMRSADGYVEVLDLLRAGKYLAEMAGSPPPPRKRLALISTDPFDRPRLGSMEDMFPKAFIQTFESLDEALDWLDTVPAV
;
A
#
# COMPACT_ATOMS: atom_id res chain seq x y z
N MET A 1 23.37 -10.32 -2.60
CA MET A 1 22.67 -10.58 -3.87
C MET A 1 22.09 -9.26 -4.36
N PRO A 2 22.14 -8.93 -5.66
CA PRO A 2 21.50 -7.71 -6.16
C PRO A 2 20.00 -7.76 -5.89
N ALA A 3 19.39 -6.61 -5.60
CA ALA A 3 17.95 -6.55 -5.36
C ALA A 3 17.21 -6.98 -6.64
N THR A 4 16.40 -8.04 -6.53
CA THR A 4 15.60 -8.59 -7.63
C THR A 4 14.40 -7.71 -7.99
N PHE A 5 14.16 -6.66 -7.19
CA PHE A 5 13.12 -5.67 -7.40
C PHE A 5 13.60 -4.26 -7.05
N ARG A 6 12.86 -3.26 -7.53
CA ARG A 6 13.07 -1.84 -7.26
C ARG A 6 11.78 -1.23 -6.72
N ILE A 7 11.92 -0.37 -5.71
CA ILE A 7 10.86 0.53 -5.24
C ILE A 7 11.22 1.96 -5.65
N SER A 8 10.24 2.69 -6.17
CA SER A 8 10.27 4.14 -6.31
C SER A 8 9.04 4.74 -5.67
N HIS A 9 9.12 6.01 -5.28
CA HIS A 9 7.98 6.73 -4.73
C HIS A 9 7.86 8.13 -5.34
N LEU A 10 6.65 8.67 -5.29
CA LEU A 10 6.30 10.05 -5.62
C LEU A 10 5.32 10.55 -4.57
N ILE A 11 5.54 11.76 -4.06
CA ILE A 11 4.58 12.45 -3.19
C ILE A 11 3.91 13.54 -4.03
N ASP A 12 2.59 13.48 -4.09
CA ASP A 12 1.73 14.59 -4.50
C ASP A 12 1.24 15.28 -3.23
N ALA A 13 1.83 16.44 -2.94
CA ALA A 13 1.51 17.21 -1.75
C ALA A 13 0.15 17.94 -1.86
N GLU A 14 -0.30 18.27 -3.06
CA GLU A 14 -1.56 18.97 -3.29
C GLU A 14 -2.75 18.07 -2.96
N LYS A 15 -2.66 16.80 -3.39
CA LYS A 15 -3.69 15.78 -3.13
C LYS A 15 -3.44 14.97 -1.87
N GLN A 16 -2.33 15.21 -1.16
CA GLN A 16 -1.86 14.36 -0.06
C GLN A 16 -1.83 12.89 -0.44
N ARG A 17 -1.19 12.56 -1.57
CA ARG A 17 -1.03 11.19 -2.07
C ARG A 17 0.43 10.74 -2.09
N LEU A 18 0.64 9.49 -1.70
CA LEU A 18 1.92 8.79 -1.81
C LEU A 18 1.76 7.66 -2.82
N ILE A 19 2.44 7.77 -3.95
CA ILE A 19 2.47 6.73 -4.99
C ILE A 19 3.75 5.95 -4.81
N ILE A 20 3.63 4.65 -4.63
CA ILE A 20 4.74 3.70 -4.50
C ILE A 20 4.65 2.77 -5.70
N THR A 21 5.73 2.67 -6.47
CA THR A 21 5.81 1.75 -7.61
C THR A 21 6.85 0.68 -7.32
N VAL A 22 6.47 -0.57 -7.52
CA VAL A 22 7.34 -1.72 -7.35
C VAL A 22 7.51 -2.42 -8.70
N ARG A 23 8.75 -2.78 -9.03
CA ARG A 23 9.08 -3.48 -10.28
C ARG A 23 10.04 -4.64 -10.01
N GLY A 24 9.85 -5.75 -10.70
CA GLY A 24 10.70 -6.94 -10.59
C GLY A 24 10.19 -7.96 -9.59
N ARG A 25 10.98 -9.03 -9.41
CA ARG A 25 10.58 -10.16 -8.58
C ARG A 25 10.90 -9.89 -7.12
N TYR A 26 9.92 -10.06 -6.24
CA TYR A 26 10.07 -9.83 -4.81
C TYR A 26 9.66 -11.05 -4.00
N GLU A 27 10.30 -11.19 -2.84
CA GLU A 27 9.85 -12.06 -1.75
C GLU A 27 9.12 -11.19 -0.73
N SER A 28 8.08 -11.74 -0.09
CA SER A 28 7.20 -11.02 0.85
C SER A 28 7.99 -10.20 1.88
N THR A 29 8.89 -10.85 2.61
CA THR A 29 9.66 -10.22 3.70
C THR A 29 10.57 -9.12 3.19
N ALA A 30 11.22 -9.33 2.04
CA ALA A 30 12.11 -8.34 1.43
C ALA A 30 11.34 -7.09 0.95
N LEU A 31 10.14 -7.27 0.38
CA LEU A 31 9.28 -6.16 0.00
C LEU A 31 8.85 -5.35 1.22
N ILE A 32 8.39 -6.01 2.29
CA ILE A 32 7.95 -5.34 3.51
C ILE A 32 9.10 -4.60 4.20
N ASP A 33 10.29 -5.19 4.29
CA ASP A 33 11.46 -4.51 4.86
C ASP A 33 11.81 -3.24 4.07
N ALA A 34 11.72 -3.31 2.73
CA ALA A 34 11.98 -2.17 1.87
C ALA A 34 10.89 -1.09 2.00
N LEU A 35 9.62 -1.47 2.18
CA LEU A 35 8.51 -0.54 2.44
C LEU A 35 8.64 0.14 3.81
N ILE A 36 8.97 -0.62 4.86
CA ILE A 36 9.25 -0.09 6.21
C ILE A 36 10.38 0.93 6.14
N LYS A 37 11.48 0.58 5.46
CA LYS A 37 12.61 1.49 5.26
C LYS A 37 12.19 2.75 4.51
N LEU A 38 11.41 2.62 3.42
CA LEU A 38 10.87 3.75 2.69
C LEU A 38 10.05 4.65 3.62
N TYR A 39 9.09 4.09 4.35
CA TYR A 39 8.23 4.85 5.26
C TYR A 39 9.03 5.62 6.32
N GLY A 40 10.09 5.03 6.86
CA GLY A 40 11.00 5.72 7.78
C GLY A 40 11.69 6.94 7.18
N THR A 41 11.86 7.00 5.85
CA THR A 41 12.45 8.17 5.16
C THR A 41 11.45 9.29 4.86
N LEU A 42 10.14 9.00 4.86
CA LEU A 42 9.08 9.95 4.47
C LEU A 42 8.55 10.80 5.64
N GLY A 43 9.01 10.53 6.86
CA GLY A 43 8.61 11.25 8.07
C GLY A 43 7.18 10.93 8.53
N HIS A 44 6.17 11.33 7.76
CA HIS A 44 4.75 11.20 8.12
C HIS A 44 3.91 10.48 7.05
N PRO A 45 4.29 9.26 6.60
CA PRO A 45 3.60 8.54 5.51
C PRO A 45 2.15 8.16 5.82
N TRP A 46 1.72 8.19 7.08
CA TRP A 46 0.33 7.94 7.51
C TRP A 46 -0.62 9.12 7.23
N LEU A 47 -0.12 10.29 6.82
CA LEU A 47 -0.96 11.43 6.46
C LEU A 47 -1.44 11.38 5.01
N TYR A 48 -0.90 10.47 4.21
CA TYR A 48 -1.16 10.37 2.77
C TYR A 48 -2.09 9.20 2.45
N ASP A 49 -3.03 9.43 1.53
CA ASP A 49 -3.64 8.33 0.79
C ASP A 49 -2.56 7.66 -0.07
N ARG A 50 -2.62 6.34 -0.22
CA ARG A 50 -1.54 5.57 -0.83
C ARG A 50 -2.00 4.85 -2.08
N ILE A 51 -1.13 4.84 -3.07
CA ILE A 51 -1.24 4.00 -4.26
C ILE A 51 -0.03 3.09 -4.27
N MET A 52 -0.27 1.78 -4.34
CA MET A 52 0.76 0.76 -4.51
C MET A 52 0.63 0.19 -5.92
N ASP A 53 1.47 0.63 -6.84
CA ASP A 53 1.53 0.13 -8.21
C ASP A 53 2.47 -1.08 -8.30
N MET A 54 1.87 -2.27 -8.36
CA MET A 54 2.54 -3.56 -8.40
C MET A 54 2.46 -4.22 -9.79
N ARG A 55 1.94 -3.54 -10.83
CA ARG A 55 1.67 -4.15 -12.15
C ARG A 55 2.90 -4.73 -12.85
N SER A 56 4.09 -4.23 -12.53
CA SER A 56 5.36 -4.71 -13.07
C SER A 56 6.18 -5.51 -12.04
N ALA A 57 5.55 -5.92 -10.96
CA ALA A 57 6.15 -6.75 -9.92
C ALA A 57 5.61 -8.17 -10.00
N ASP A 58 6.43 -9.12 -9.60
CA ASP A 58 6.08 -10.53 -9.54
C ASP A 58 6.47 -11.09 -8.18
N GLY A 59 5.55 -11.80 -7.54
CA GLY A 59 5.71 -12.26 -6.17
C GLY A 59 4.40 -12.25 -5.40
N TYR A 60 4.48 -12.60 -4.13
CA TYR A 60 3.34 -12.71 -3.24
C TYR A 60 3.69 -12.11 -1.88
N VAL A 61 2.74 -11.40 -1.27
CA VAL A 61 2.89 -10.91 0.11
C VAL A 61 2.12 -11.80 1.07
N GLU A 62 2.82 -12.33 2.07
CA GLU A 62 2.21 -13.13 3.13
C GLU A 62 1.44 -12.27 4.13
N VAL A 63 0.39 -12.86 4.70
CA VAL A 63 -0.49 -12.19 5.66
C VAL A 63 0.28 -11.69 6.89
N LEU A 64 1.21 -12.50 7.40
CA LEU A 64 2.01 -12.13 8.58
C LEU A 64 2.90 -10.91 8.30
N ASP A 65 3.40 -10.80 7.08
CA ASP A 65 4.22 -9.69 6.62
C ASP A 65 3.38 -8.41 6.41
N LEU A 66 2.16 -8.53 5.89
CA LEU A 66 1.20 -7.42 5.83
C LEU A 66 0.85 -6.90 7.24
N LEU A 67 0.57 -7.80 8.17
CA LEU A 67 0.29 -7.45 9.57
C LEU A 67 1.48 -6.72 10.22
N ARG A 68 2.71 -7.17 9.93
CA ARG A 68 3.95 -6.52 10.37
C ARG A 68 4.06 -5.09 9.85
N ALA A 69 3.79 -4.88 8.55
CA ALA A 69 3.78 -3.54 7.95
C ALA A 69 2.71 -2.63 8.58
N GLY A 70 1.50 -3.16 8.80
CA GLY A 70 0.40 -2.44 9.44
C GLY A 70 0.72 -2.01 10.87
N LYS A 71 1.30 -2.92 11.67
CA LYS A 71 1.75 -2.65 13.04
C LYS A 71 2.82 -1.56 13.07
N TYR A 72 3.83 -1.65 12.20
CA TYR A 72 4.89 -0.63 12.11
C TYR A 72 4.33 0.76 11.79
N LEU A 73 3.42 0.87 10.82
CA LEU A 73 2.77 2.14 10.47
C LEU A 73 1.94 2.71 11.64
N ALA A 74 1.22 1.86 12.37
CA ALA A 74 0.44 2.27 13.52
C ALA A 74 1.34 2.79 14.67
N GLU A 75 2.46 2.13 14.92
CA GLU A 75 3.46 2.56 15.91
C GLU A 75 4.07 3.91 15.55
N MET A 76 4.41 4.13 14.27
CA MET A 76 4.94 5.42 13.82
C MET A 76 3.91 6.56 13.91
N ALA A 77 2.63 6.25 13.67
CA ALA A 77 1.57 7.25 13.66
C ALA A 77 1.25 7.82 15.07
N GLY A 78 1.65 7.12 16.14
CA GLY A 78 1.48 7.57 17.51
C GLY A 78 0.04 7.52 18.03
N SER A 79 -0.20 8.20 19.16
CA SER A 79 -1.50 8.26 19.85
C SER A 79 -1.88 9.71 20.18
N PRO A 80 -3.12 10.16 19.91
CA PRO A 80 -4.20 9.40 19.25
C PRO A 80 -3.88 9.14 17.77
N PRO A 81 -4.38 8.04 17.19
CA PRO A 81 -4.08 7.70 15.82
C PRO A 81 -4.69 8.74 14.86
N PRO A 82 -3.97 9.12 13.79
CA PRO A 82 -4.48 10.01 12.76
C PRO A 82 -5.66 9.37 12.00
N PRO A 83 -6.45 10.16 11.27
CA PRO A 83 -7.52 9.64 10.43
C PRO A 83 -7.01 8.54 9.49
N ARG A 84 -7.75 7.45 9.39
CA ARG A 84 -7.37 6.31 8.56
C ARG A 84 -7.32 6.71 7.09
N LYS A 85 -6.13 6.62 6.49
CA LYS A 85 -5.92 6.88 5.06
C LYS A 85 -6.17 5.64 4.21
N ARG A 86 -6.57 5.87 2.97
CA ARG A 86 -6.91 4.82 2.00
C ARG A 86 -5.66 4.27 1.31
N LEU A 87 -5.74 3.03 0.87
CA LEU A 87 -4.71 2.33 0.10
C LEU A 87 -5.34 1.71 -1.15
N ALA A 88 -4.97 2.21 -2.32
CA ALA A 88 -5.28 1.59 -3.59
C ALA A 88 -4.12 0.67 -4.00
N LEU A 89 -4.40 -0.62 -4.21
CA LEU A 89 -3.46 -1.59 -4.73
C LEU A 89 -3.74 -1.77 -6.22
N ILE A 90 -2.76 -1.50 -7.09
CA ILE A 90 -2.88 -1.77 -8.52
C ILE A 90 -2.07 -3.02 -8.82
N SER A 91 -2.77 -4.09 -9.18
CA SER A 91 -2.16 -5.41 -9.42
C SER A 91 -2.82 -6.07 -10.61
N THR A 92 -2.03 -6.82 -11.37
CA THR A 92 -2.51 -7.70 -12.44
C THR A 92 -2.71 -9.14 -11.96
N ASP A 93 -2.41 -9.45 -10.69
CA ASP A 93 -2.63 -10.77 -10.12
C ASP A 93 -4.13 -10.99 -9.87
N PRO A 94 -4.79 -11.95 -10.58
CA PRO A 94 -6.20 -12.25 -10.37
C PRO A 94 -6.52 -12.77 -8.96
N PHE A 95 -5.51 -13.22 -8.20
CA PHE A 95 -5.68 -13.75 -6.85
C PHE A 95 -5.67 -12.67 -5.75
N ASP A 96 -5.20 -11.46 -6.04
CA ASP A 96 -5.12 -10.39 -5.02
C ASP A 96 -6.51 -9.89 -4.58
N ARG A 97 -7.45 -9.73 -5.54
CA ARG A 97 -8.81 -9.28 -5.26
C ARG A 97 -9.58 -10.30 -4.38
N PRO A 98 -9.63 -11.60 -4.70
CA PRO A 98 -10.22 -12.62 -3.83
C PRO A 98 -9.55 -12.68 -2.45
N ARG A 99 -8.23 -12.54 -2.36
CA ARG A 99 -7.48 -12.61 -1.10
C ARG A 99 -7.83 -11.46 -0.17
N LEU A 100 -7.85 -10.22 -0.67
CA LEU A 100 -8.30 -9.08 0.15
C LEU A 100 -9.77 -9.19 0.54
N GLY A 101 -10.63 -9.70 -0.35
CA GLY A 101 -12.03 -9.99 -0.05
C GLY A 101 -12.21 -11.02 1.07
N SER A 102 -11.36 -12.06 1.13
CA SER A 102 -11.39 -13.05 2.21
C SER A 102 -10.92 -12.51 3.57
N MET A 103 -10.31 -11.32 3.57
CA MET A 103 -9.74 -10.66 4.73
C MET A 103 -10.49 -9.36 5.08
N GLU A 104 -11.77 -9.23 4.72
CA GLU A 104 -12.57 -8.01 4.89
C GLU A 104 -12.59 -7.47 6.33
N ASP A 105 -12.61 -8.35 7.34
CA ASP A 105 -12.55 -7.97 8.76
C ASP A 105 -11.23 -7.26 9.11
N MET A 106 -10.15 -7.61 8.42
CA MET A 106 -8.80 -7.06 8.62
C MET A 106 -8.54 -5.86 7.71
N PHE A 107 -9.09 -5.90 6.49
CA PHE A 107 -8.92 -4.90 5.44
C PHE A 107 -10.29 -4.45 4.93
N PRO A 108 -10.95 -3.51 5.63
CA PRO A 108 -12.23 -3.00 5.20
C PRO A 108 -12.09 -2.33 3.83
N LYS A 109 -12.98 -2.70 2.90
CA LYS A 109 -13.01 -2.18 1.52
C LYS A 109 -13.12 -0.66 1.43
N ALA A 110 -13.66 -0.01 2.47
CA ALA A 110 -13.70 1.45 2.58
C ALA A 110 -12.29 2.08 2.62
N PHE A 111 -11.27 1.32 3.00
CA PHE A 111 -9.90 1.80 3.17
C PHE A 111 -8.86 1.09 2.31
N ILE A 112 -9.11 -0.14 1.87
CA ILE A 112 -8.18 -0.87 1.00
C ILE A 112 -8.93 -1.51 -0.16
N GLN A 113 -8.50 -1.24 -1.39
CA GLN A 113 -9.14 -1.78 -2.58
C GLN A 113 -8.12 -2.08 -3.70
N THR A 114 -8.40 -3.11 -4.50
CA THR A 114 -7.59 -3.49 -5.66
C THR A 114 -8.20 -2.97 -6.95
N PHE A 115 -7.34 -2.45 -7.83
CA PHE A 115 -7.66 -1.86 -9.13
C PHE A 115 -6.79 -2.46 -10.23
N GLU A 116 -7.25 -2.38 -11.48
CA GLU A 116 -6.48 -2.83 -12.65
C GLU A 116 -5.69 -1.67 -13.26
N SER A 117 -6.13 -0.43 -13.04
CA SER A 117 -5.51 0.77 -13.58
C SER A 117 -5.25 1.84 -12.51
N LEU A 118 -4.35 2.77 -12.84
CA LEU A 118 -4.07 3.94 -12.01
C LEU A 118 -5.26 4.90 -11.99
N ASP A 119 -5.94 5.06 -13.12
CA ASP A 119 -7.06 6.01 -13.24
C ASP A 119 -8.22 5.59 -12.32
N GLU A 120 -8.59 4.30 -12.31
CA GLU A 120 -9.62 3.78 -11.39
C GLU A 120 -9.24 3.98 -9.91
N ALA A 121 -7.96 3.77 -9.57
CA ALA A 121 -7.46 3.99 -8.23
C ALA A 121 -7.54 5.46 -7.82
N LEU A 122 -7.21 6.37 -8.74
CA LEU A 122 -7.29 7.81 -8.52
C LEU A 122 -8.74 8.27 -8.36
N ASP A 123 -9.64 7.84 -9.23
CA ASP A 123 -11.07 8.15 -9.15
C ASP A 123 -11.64 7.75 -7.80
N TRP A 124 -11.34 6.53 -7.34
CA TRP A 124 -11.75 6.08 -6.01
C TRP A 124 -11.16 6.94 -4.89
N LEU A 125 -9.87 7.31 -4.97
CA LEU A 125 -9.23 8.19 -4.00
C LEU A 125 -9.70 9.65 -4.07
N ASP A 126 -10.37 10.09 -5.13
CA ASP A 126 -11.00 11.41 -5.20
C ASP A 126 -12.44 11.38 -4.65
N THR A 127 -13.03 10.19 -4.43
CA THR A 127 -14.32 10.08 -3.72
C THR A 127 -14.18 10.41 -2.24
N VAL A 128 -15.24 10.94 -1.62
CA VAL A 128 -15.29 11.10 -0.16
C VAL A 128 -15.55 9.72 0.45
N PRO A 129 -14.75 9.28 1.45
CA PRO A 129 -15.02 8.03 2.14
C PRO A 129 -16.43 8.07 2.76
N ALA A 130 -17.25 7.05 2.55
CA ALA A 130 -18.48 6.89 3.32
C ALA A 130 -18.09 6.70 4.79
N VAL A 131 -18.60 7.60 5.65
CA VAL A 131 -18.37 7.61 7.11
C VAL A 131 -19.05 6.42 7.76
#